data_AF-A0A3D5ISZ8-F1
#
_entry.id   AF-A0A3D5ISZ8-F1
#
_cell.length_a   1.000
_cell.length_b   1.000
_cell.length_c   1.000
_cell.angle_alpha   90.00
_cell.angle_beta   90.00
_cell.angle_gamma   90.00
#
_symmetry.space_group_name_H-M   'P 1'
#
loop_
_entity.id
_entity.type
_entity.pdbx_description
1 polymer ?
#
loop_
_entity_poly.entity_id
_entity_poly.type
_entity_poly.pdbx_seq_one_letter_code
_entity_poly.pdbx_strand_id
1 'polypeptide(L)'
;MWINANLASLTAQDSVVLANNRQVLAFKKTWNLQRGTSALPQTFAWKQYLQHTWKAINPNSSKRLISAIESRTLINQSMTRLGQIVDTRLLDEVVKNMDYCHAHLINPTQLLDSHHQNSELFSAWMLDYQQTKLTLNVLDVNDLSTLILNRDREISQPYLYGFKTLTPEQSGLFANIGHQVLSANQPNTHSSNQTFNTTSDEIFHVATWAKDLHSKHPEKHIAIVSPQLNSEHHQIKSIFDQVFDDVLVGTGQKAYNISLGLPLTDYPFIRHLLSVLQLSQQLQSNRISTETFNAVITSPYIAHAQVEQSSRALLVNQVLSWSQTHFKLNQLSPHLINTPLLDALINNISSKAVSGRQK
;
A
#
# COMPACT_ATOMS: atom_id res chain seq x y z
N MET A 1 17.19 -5.49 8.63
CA MET A 1 16.33 -5.49 9.83
C MET A 1 16.23 -6.91 10.35
N TRP A 2 16.44 -7.09 11.65
CA TRP A 2 16.34 -8.36 12.37
C TRP A 2 15.34 -8.19 13.51
N ILE A 3 14.76 -9.29 13.96
CA ILE A 3 14.07 -9.31 15.24
C ILE A 3 15.07 -9.63 16.35
N ASN A 4 14.85 -9.03 17.51
CA ASN A 4 15.68 -9.23 18.68
C ASN A 4 14.96 -10.14 19.67
N ALA A 5 14.75 -11.41 19.30
CA ALA A 5 14.08 -12.41 20.12
C ALA A 5 14.90 -13.70 20.16
N ASN A 6 14.78 -14.45 21.24
CA ASN A 6 15.31 -15.80 21.32
C ASN A 6 14.35 -16.77 20.58
N LEU A 7 14.85 -17.42 19.53
CA LEU A 7 14.09 -18.37 18.70
C LEU A 7 14.41 -19.84 19.03
N ALA A 8 15.06 -20.11 20.16
CA ALA A 8 15.53 -21.43 20.56
C ALA A 8 14.40 -22.46 20.80
N SER A 9 13.23 -22.00 21.24
CA SER A 9 12.08 -22.86 21.53
C SER A 9 11.20 -23.19 20.32
N LEU A 10 11.39 -22.51 19.19
CA LEU A 10 10.54 -22.65 18.01
C LEU A 10 10.96 -23.82 17.12
N THR A 11 9.97 -24.45 16.51
CA THR A 11 10.06 -25.56 15.57
C THR A 11 9.30 -25.23 14.27
N ALA A 12 9.49 -26.04 13.23
CA ALA A 12 8.85 -25.81 11.92
C ALA A 12 7.31 -25.94 11.94
N GLN A 13 6.75 -26.61 12.95
CA GLN A 13 5.30 -26.78 13.11
C GLN A 13 4.64 -25.59 13.81
N ASP A 14 5.42 -24.73 14.44
CA ASP A 14 4.90 -23.58 15.17
C ASP A 14 4.40 -22.49 14.23
N SER A 15 3.32 -21.83 14.66
CA SER A 15 2.81 -20.64 14.01
C SER A 15 3.32 -19.40 14.74
N VAL A 16 3.94 -18.47 14.00
CA VAL A 16 4.41 -17.18 14.52
C VAL A 16 3.63 -16.06 13.84
N VAL A 17 2.92 -15.27 14.65
CA VAL A 17 2.17 -14.10 14.22
C VAL A 17 2.93 -12.84 14.59
N LEU A 18 3.16 -11.99 13.60
CA LEU A 18 3.91 -10.75 13.75
C LEU A 18 3.02 -9.55 13.45
N ALA A 19 3.31 -8.40 14.07
CA ALA A 19 2.46 -7.23 13.98
C ALA A 19 2.38 -6.64 12.57
N ASN A 20 3.37 -6.89 11.69
CA ASN A 20 3.34 -6.45 10.31
C ASN A 20 4.26 -7.28 9.39
N ASN A 21 4.09 -7.12 8.07
CA ASN A 21 4.88 -7.79 7.05
C ASN A 21 6.39 -7.50 7.14
N ARG A 22 6.78 -6.30 7.61
CA ARG A 22 8.20 -5.96 7.78
C ARG A 22 8.84 -6.81 8.88
N GLN A 23 8.12 -7.06 9.96
CA GLN A 23 8.55 -7.97 11.01
C GLN A 23 8.56 -9.43 10.53
N VAL A 24 7.61 -9.86 9.70
CA VAL A 24 7.65 -11.21 9.07
C VAL A 24 8.95 -11.41 8.30
N LEU A 25 9.34 -10.44 7.45
CA LEU A 25 10.61 -10.50 6.72
C LEU A 25 11.82 -10.48 7.66
N ALA A 26 11.79 -9.65 8.70
CA ALA A 26 12.85 -9.59 9.70
C ALA A 26 12.99 -10.92 10.47
N PHE A 27 11.88 -11.57 10.82
CA PHE A 27 11.86 -12.90 11.45
C PHE A 27 12.54 -13.92 10.54
N LYS A 28 12.13 -14.00 9.26
CA LYS A 28 12.72 -14.96 8.30
C LYS A 28 14.22 -14.77 8.16
N LYS A 29 14.69 -13.52 8.13
CA LYS A 29 16.12 -13.21 8.09
C LYS A 29 16.83 -13.63 9.37
N THR A 30 16.27 -13.33 10.55
CA THR A 30 16.85 -13.75 11.84
C THR A 30 16.89 -15.27 11.97
N TRP A 31 15.84 -15.98 11.56
CA TRP A 31 15.78 -17.44 11.57
C TRP A 31 16.90 -18.07 10.75
N ASN A 32 17.09 -17.63 9.50
CA ASN A 32 18.14 -18.15 8.64
C ASN A 32 19.54 -17.90 9.22
N LEU A 33 19.75 -16.78 9.92
CA LEU A 33 21.03 -16.48 10.58
C LEU A 33 21.26 -17.33 11.83
N GLN A 34 20.24 -17.55 12.66
CA GLN A 34 20.37 -18.28 13.93
C GLN A 34 20.30 -19.81 13.77
N ARG A 35 19.54 -20.30 12.77
CA ARG A 35 19.20 -21.72 12.60
C ARG A 35 19.64 -22.30 11.25
N GLY A 36 20.30 -21.51 10.41
CA GLY A 36 20.83 -21.96 9.12
C GLY A 36 19.75 -22.50 8.19
N THR A 37 19.89 -23.77 7.81
CA THR A 37 19.00 -24.50 6.88
C THR A 37 17.78 -25.14 7.55
N SER A 38 17.56 -24.90 8.85
CA SER A 38 16.39 -25.44 9.56
C SER A 38 15.08 -24.97 8.93
N ALA A 39 14.11 -25.89 8.84
CA ALA A 39 12.79 -25.57 8.29
C ALA A 39 12.15 -24.40 9.06
N LEU A 40 11.67 -23.41 8.29
CA LEU A 40 11.09 -22.19 8.83
C LEU A 40 9.71 -22.47 9.44
N PRO A 41 9.40 -21.95 10.64
CA PRO A 41 8.03 -21.98 11.17
C PRO A 41 7.06 -21.25 10.25
N GLN A 42 5.78 -21.57 10.40
CA GLN A 42 4.72 -20.87 9.68
C GLN A 42 4.63 -19.43 10.19
N THR A 43 4.97 -18.46 9.34
CA THR A 43 5.18 -17.06 9.76
C THR A 43 4.25 -16.13 9.01
N PHE A 44 3.45 -15.37 9.77
CA PHE A 44 2.33 -14.60 9.25
C PHE A 44 2.25 -13.20 9.85
N ALA A 45 1.81 -12.23 9.06
CA ALA A 45 1.19 -11.03 9.62
C ALA A 45 -0.26 -11.35 10.07
N TRP A 46 -0.84 -10.51 10.94
CA TRP A 46 -2.20 -10.71 11.49
C TRP A 46 -3.25 -11.17 10.45
N LYS A 47 -3.47 -10.42 9.37
CA LYS A 47 -4.45 -10.76 8.34
C LYS A 47 -4.12 -12.09 7.62
N GLN A 48 -2.84 -12.40 7.43
CA GLN A 48 -2.41 -13.66 6.81
C GLN A 48 -2.67 -14.84 7.74
N TYR A 49 -2.47 -14.65 9.04
CA TYR A 49 -2.79 -15.66 10.06
C TYR A 49 -4.29 -15.98 10.03
N LEU A 50 -5.16 -14.97 10.02
CA LEU A 50 -6.61 -15.19 9.92
C LEU A 50 -6.98 -16.00 8.67
N GLN A 51 -6.46 -15.62 7.49
CA GLN A 51 -6.73 -16.32 6.24
C GLN A 51 -6.24 -17.76 6.24
N HIS A 52 -5.01 -17.99 6.73
CA HIS A 52 -4.42 -19.32 6.81
C HIS A 52 -5.20 -20.22 7.76
N THR A 53 -5.43 -19.73 8.97
CA THR A 53 -6.15 -20.45 10.03
C THR A 53 -7.57 -20.76 9.61
N TRP A 54 -8.31 -19.81 9.05
CA TRP A 54 -9.68 -20.04 8.57
C TRP A 54 -9.74 -21.11 7.46
N LYS A 55 -8.83 -21.06 6.49
CA LYS A 55 -8.75 -22.07 5.42
C LYS A 55 -8.42 -23.47 5.96
N ALA A 56 -7.57 -23.55 6.98
CA ALA A 56 -7.22 -24.83 7.60
C ALA A 56 -8.39 -25.46 8.36
N ILE A 57 -9.20 -24.66 9.06
CA ILE A 57 -10.38 -25.16 9.78
C ILE A 57 -11.59 -25.41 8.86
N ASN A 58 -11.72 -24.65 7.75
CA ASN A 58 -12.84 -24.72 6.82
C ASN A 58 -12.41 -25.01 5.36
N PRO A 59 -11.77 -26.17 5.07
CA PRO A 59 -11.26 -26.46 3.73
C PRO A 59 -12.36 -26.61 2.67
N ASN A 60 -13.56 -27.00 3.08
CA ASN A 60 -14.72 -27.24 2.20
C ASN A 60 -15.79 -26.14 2.34
N SER A 61 -15.42 -24.93 2.74
CA SER A 61 -16.37 -23.82 2.86
C SER A 61 -17.07 -23.55 1.52
N SER A 62 -18.40 -23.49 1.53
CA SER A 62 -19.18 -23.03 0.38
C SER A 62 -19.06 -21.52 0.16
N LYS A 63 -18.64 -20.77 1.17
CA LYS A 63 -18.41 -19.32 1.11
C LYS A 63 -17.04 -19.03 0.49
N ARG A 64 -17.03 -18.10 -0.49
CA ARG A 64 -15.78 -17.68 -1.16
C ARG A 64 -15.14 -16.51 -0.42
N LEU A 65 -13.88 -16.68 -0.01
CA LEU A 65 -13.06 -15.58 0.51
C LEU A 65 -12.58 -14.67 -0.63
N ILE A 66 -12.96 -13.39 -0.60
CA ILE A 66 -12.60 -12.40 -1.62
C ILE A 66 -11.31 -11.68 -1.27
N SER A 67 -10.62 -11.21 -2.31
CA SER A 67 -9.42 -10.38 -2.16
C SER A 67 -9.74 -8.96 -1.68
N ALA A 68 -8.70 -8.24 -1.23
CA ALA A 68 -8.84 -6.82 -0.85
C ALA A 68 -9.31 -5.94 -2.03
N ILE A 69 -8.94 -6.28 -3.27
CA ILE A 69 -9.34 -5.56 -4.48
C ILE A 69 -10.84 -5.77 -4.75
N GLU A 70 -11.31 -7.00 -4.63
CA GLU A 70 -12.73 -7.33 -4.77
C GLU A 70 -13.56 -6.69 -3.67
N SER A 71 -13.12 -6.80 -2.40
CA SER A 71 -13.77 -6.12 -1.27
C SER A 71 -13.89 -4.62 -1.51
N ARG A 72 -12.79 -3.96 -1.91
CA ARG A 72 -12.78 -2.54 -2.25
C ARG A 72 -13.75 -2.20 -3.39
N THR A 73 -13.86 -3.06 -4.40
CA THR A 73 -14.79 -2.87 -5.52
C THR A 73 -16.24 -2.94 -5.06
N LEU A 74 -16.58 -3.91 -4.20
CA LEU A 74 -17.91 -4.06 -3.63
C LEU A 74 -18.27 -2.89 -2.70
N ILE A 75 -17.32 -2.38 -1.90
CA ILE A 75 -17.52 -1.19 -1.07
C ILE A 75 -17.83 0.02 -1.95
N ASN A 76 -17.04 0.25 -3.00
CA ASN A 76 -17.29 1.32 -3.98
C ASN A 76 -18.69 1.22 -4.62
N GLN A 77 -19.11 0.01 -4.99
CA GLN A 77 -20.45 -0.23 -5.51
C GLN A 77 -21.54 0.08 -4.48
N SER A 78 -21.32 -0.27 -3.21
CA SER A 78 -22.27 0.00 -2.12
C SER A 78 -22.45 1.51 -1.91
N MET A 79 -21.33 2.26 -1.89
CA MET A 79 -21.35 3.72 -1.82
C MET A 79 -22.07 4.36 -3.01
N THR A 80 -21.77 3.90 -4.23
CA THR A 80 -22.39 4.42 -5.46
C THR A 80 -23.89 4.14 -5.50
N ARG A 81 -24.32 2.95 -5.07
CA ARG A 81 -25.74 2.56 -4.98
C ARG A 81 -26.53 3.48 -4.05
N LEU A 82 -25.89 3.94 -2.98
CA LEU A 82 -26.46 4.87 -2.01
C LEU A 82 -26.23 6.36 -2.39
N GLY A 83 -25.89 6.64 -3.65
CA GLY A 83 -25.85 7.99 -4.20
C GLY A 83 -24.55 8.76 -3.95
N GLN A 84 -23.52 8.13 -3.38
CA GLN A 84 -22.24 8.78 -3.15
C GLN A 84 -21.40 8.83 -4.44
N ILE A 85 -20.86 10.00 -4.76
CA ILE A 85 -19.80 10.13 -5.77
C ILE A 85 -18.50 9.68 -5.11
N VAL A 86 -17.89 8.62 -5.62
CA VAL A 86 -16.71 7.99 -5.00
C VAL A 86 -15.44 8.39 -5.74
N ASP A 87 -14.54 9.06 -5.02
CA ASP A 87 -13.15 9.21 -5.42
C ASP A 87 -12.24 8.21 -4.70
N THR A 88 -11.00 8.09 -5.15
CA THR A 88 -10.04 7.12 -4.61
C THR A 88 -9.67 7.39 -3.16
N ARG A 89 -9.57 8.66 -2.75
CA ARG A 89 -9.17 9.08 -1.40
C ARG A 89 -10.29 8.81 -0.39
N LEU A 90 -11.52 9.12 -0.75
CA LEU A 90 -12.69 8.80 0.07
C LEU A 90 -12.80 7.28 0.25
N LEU A 91 -12.66 6.51 -0.82
CA LEU A 91 -12.68 5.05 -0.75
C LEU A 91 -11.55 4.49 0.14
N ASP A 92 -10.34 5.07 0.08
CA ASP A 92 -9.24 4.70 0.99
C ASP A 92 -9.60 4.93 2.45
N GLU A 93 -10.17 6.09 2.79
CA GLU A 93 -10.59 6.38 4.15
C GLU A 93 -11.76 5.49 4.60
N VAL A 94 -12.73 5.18 3.73
CA VAL A 94 -13.82 4.26 4.06
C VAL A 94 -13.29 2.86 4.36
N VAL A 95 -12.41 2.31 3.52
CA VAL A 95 -11.80 0.98 3.75
C VAL A 95 -11.01 0.96 5.05
N LYS A 96 -10.23 2.02 5.32
CA LYS A 96 -9.45 2.15 6.55
C LYS A 96 -10.32 2.24 7.80
N ASN A 97 -11.38 3.05 7.76
CA ASN A 97 -12.34 3.15 8.88
C ASN A 97 -13.10 1.85 9.09
N MET A 98 -13.40 1.11 8.02
CA MET A 98 -14.03 -0.21 8.13
C MET A 98 -13.09 -1.20 8.83
N ASP A 99 -11.81 -1.25 8.44
CA ASP A 99 -10.80 -2.05 9.14
C ASP A 99 -10.67 -1.67 10.62
N TYR A 100 -10.74 -0.36 10.93
CA TYR A 100 -10.70 0.14 12.30
C TYR A 100 -11.92 -0.31 13.11
N CYS A 101 -13.13 -0.20 12.56
CA CYS A 101 -14.34 -0.65 13.22
C CYS A 101 -14.29 -2.14 13.55
N HIS A 102 -13.83 -2.99 12.62
CA HIS A 102 -13.69 -4.42 12.87
C HIS A 102 -12.63 -4.72 13.94
N ALA A 103 -11.45 -4.09 13.85
CA ALA A 103 -10.37 -4.27 14.82
C ALA A 103 -10.81 -3.90 16.26
N HIS A 104 -11.68 -2.90 16.39
CA HIS A 104 -12.21 -2.40 17.66
C HIS A 104 -13.62 -2.92 18.01
N LEU A 105 -14.16 -3.88 17.24
CA LEU A 105 -15.47 -4.49 17.47
C LEU A 105 -16.64 -3.48 17.51
N ILE A 106 -16.54 -2.39 16.74
CA ILE A 106 -17.57 -1.36 16.60
C ILE A 106 -18.61 -1.85 15.60
N ASN A 107 -19.87 -1.95 16.03
CA ASN A 107 -20.96 -2.40 15.17
C ASN A 107 -21.48 -1.24 14.30
N PRO A 108 -21.60 -1.40 12.97
CA PRO A 108 -22.18 -0.37 12.09
C PRO A 108 -23.51 0.19 12.60
N THR A 109 -24.39 -0.64 13.14
CA THR A 109 -25.70 -0.19 13.67
C THR A 109 -25.57 0.88 14.75
N GLN A 110 -24.55 0.81 15.62
CA GLN A 110 -24.29 1.83 16.64
C GLN A 110 -23.89 3.18 16.05
N LEU A 111 -23.28 3.17 14.86
CA LEU A 111 -22.88 4.39 14.15
C LEU A 111 -24.03 5.03 13.39
N LEU A 112 -25.06 4.25 13.05
CA LEU A 112 -26.27 4.75 12.39
C LEU A 112 -27.10 5.65 13.33
N ASP A 113 -27.00 5.43 14.64
CA ASP A 113 -27.71 6.21 15.66
C ASP A 113 -26.81 7.28 16.30
N SER A 114 -25.70 7.64 15.65
CA SER A 114 -24.69 8.54 16.23
C SER A 114 -25.01 10.04 16.12
N HIS A 115 -26.09 10.41 15.43
CA HIS A 115 -26.47 11.81 15.14
C HIS A 115 -25.38 12.62 14.40
N HIS A 116 -24.45 11.92 13.76
CA HIS A 116 -23.38 12.52 12.96
C HIS A 116 -23.50 12.04 11.52
N GLN A 117 -23.88 12.95 10.62
CA GLN A 117 -24.16 12.64 9.21
C GLN A 117 -23.10 11.76 8.53
N ASN A 118 -21.81 12.04 8.75
CA ASN A 118 -20.73 11.26 8.15
C ASN A 118 -20.68 9.82 8.67
N SER A 119 -20.95 9.62 9.97
CA SER A 119 -20.97 8.30 10.60
C SER A 119 -22.20 7.50 10.18
N GLU A 120 -23.35 8.17 10.03
CA GLU A 120 -24.60 7.57 9.55
C GLU A 120 -24.46 7.11 8.09
N LEU A 121 -23.90 7.95 7.22
CA LEU A 121 -23.60 7.60 5.82
C LEU A 121 -22.61 6.44 5.73
N PHE A 122 -21.51 6.52 6.48
CA PHE A 122 -20.53 5.44 6.55
C PHE A 122 -21.14 4.13 7.04
N SER A 123 -22.00 4.19 8.06
CA SER A 123 -22.74 3.03 8.54
C SER A 123 -23.66 2.43 7.47
N ALA A 124 -24.44 3.26 6.78
CA ALA A 124 -25.31 2.81 5.70
C ALA A 124 -24.52 2.08 4.59
N TRP A 125 -23.36 2.61 4.20
CA TRP A 125 -22.48 1.95 3.23
C TRP A 125 -21.96 0.60 3.73
N MET A 126 -21.58 0.49 5.01
CA MET A 126 -21.13 -0.78 5.59
C MET A 126 -22.26 -1.81 5.67
N LEU A 127 -23.48 -1.39 6.01
CA LEU A 127 -24.64 -2.28 6.08
C LEU A 127 -25.02 -2.80 4.68
N ASP A 128 -25.04 -1.93 3.66
CA ASP A 128 -25.28 -2.36 2.27
C ASP A 128 -24.16 -3.30 1.77
N TYR A 129 -22.91 -3.04 2.15
CA TYR A 129 -21.79 -3.94 1.86
C TYR A 129 -21.95 -5.31 2.52
N GLN A 130 -22.34 -5.36 3.80
CA GLN A 130 -22.63 -6.61 4.51
C GLN A 130 -23.76 -7.40 3.84
N GLN A 131 -24.85 -6.73 3.44
CA GLN A 131 -25.96 -7.35 2.73
C GLN A 131 -25.54 -7.89 1.35
N THR A 132 -24.69 -7.13 0.65
CA THR A 132 -24.11 -7.56 -0.64
C THR A 132 -23.23 -8.80 -0.46
N LYS A 133 -22.42 -8.88 0.61
CA LYS A 133 -21.62 -10.07 0.94
C LYS A 133 -22.49 -11.31 1.17
N LEU A 134 -23.59 -11.16 1.92
CA LEU A 134 -24.55 -12.24 2.17
C LEU A 134 -25.20 -12.73 0.87
N THR A 135 -25.66 -11.81 0.02
CA THR A 135 -26.33 -12.13 -1.25
C THR A 135 -25.41 -12.88 -2.21
N LEU A 136 -24.14 -12.48 -2.28
CA LEU A 136 -23.14 -13.12 -3.14
C LEU A 136 -22.49 -14.37 -2.51
N ASN A 137 -22.86 -14.72 -1.27
CA ASN A 137 -22.25 -15.80 -0.50
C ASN A 137 -20.72 -15.70 -0.41
N VAL A 138 -20.22 -14.48 -0.16
CA VAL A 138 -18.79 -14.18 -0.05
C VAL A 138 -18.40 -13.72 1.35
N LEU A 139 -17.11 -13.85 1.68
CA LEU A 139 -16.49 -13.40 2.93
C LEU A 139 -15.29 -12.53 2.59
N ASP A 140 -15.00 -11.54 3.43
CA ASP A 140 -13.72 -10.82 3.41
C ASP A 140 -12.83 -11.23 4.59
N VAL A 141 -11.67 -10.57 4.73
CA VAL A 141 -10.71 -10.87 5.79
C VAL A 141 -11.21 -10.48 7.17
N ASN A 142 -12.06 -9.45 7.27
CA ASN A 142 -12.55 -8.91 8.53
C ASN A 142 -13.65 -9.80 9.13
N ASP A 143 -14.31 -10.63 8.32
CA ASP A 143 -15.24 -11.65 8.81
C ASP A 143 -14.52 -12.81 9.54
N LEU A 144 -13.24 -13.05 9.23
CA LEU A 144 -12.56 -14.30 9.57
C LEU A 144 -12.37 -14.49 11.08
N SER A 145 -12.06 -13.43 11.83
CA SER A 145 -11.82 -13.56 13.28
C SER A 145 -13.05 -14.10 14.01
N THR A 146 -14.23 -13.58 13.68
CA THR A 146 -15.50 -14.07 14.26
C THR A 146 -15.80 -15.53 13.88
N LEU A 147 -15.48 -15.93 12.65
CA LEU A 147 -15.65 -17.30 12.18
C LEU A 147 -14.66 -18.27 12.84
N ILE A 148 -13.44 -17.82 13.14
CA ILE A 148 -12.43 -18.62 13.85
C ILE A 148 -12.78 -18.74 15.35
N LEU A 149 -13.39 -17.71 15.95
CA LEU A 149 -13.89 -17.79 17.32
C LEU A 149 -14.95 -18.89 17.47
N ASN A 150 -15.85 -19.02 16.49
CA ASN A 150 -16.94 -20.00 16.48
C ASN A 150 -16.53 -21.37 15.88
N ARG A 151 -15.28 -21.78 16.05
CA ARG A 151 -14.75 -23.02 15.45
C ARG A 151 -15.17 -24.27 16.22
N ASP A 152 -15.22 -25.39 15.49
CA ASP A 152 -15.37 -26.74 16.07
C ASP A 152 -14.03 -27.49 16.24
N ARG A 153 -12.96 -26.99 15.61
CA ARG A 153 -11.64 -27.63 15.60
C ARG A 153 -10.65 -26.91 16.50
N GLU A 154 -9.76 -27.66 17.14
CA GLU A 154 -8.64 -27.08 17.88
C GLU A 154 -7.66 -26.38 16.93
N ILE A 155 -7.08 -25.28 17.43
CA ILE A 155 -6.07 -24.49 16.73
C ILE A 155 -4.85 -24.44 17.63
N SER A 156 -3.68 -24.73 17.05
CA SER A 156 -2.41 -24.61 17.77
C SER A 156 -2.15 -23.17 18.21
N GLN A 157 -1.69 -23.03 19.45
CA GLN A 157 -1.37 -21.72 20.03
C GLN A 157 -0.24 -21.04 19.25
N PRO A 158 -0.44 -19.82 18.72
CA PRO A 158 0.60 -19.11 18.02
C PRO A 158 1.56 -18.39 18.98
N TYR A 159 2.77 -18.15 18.49
CA TYR A 159 3.74 -17.23 19.06
C TYR A 159 3.50 -15.81 18.54
N LEU A 160 3.43 -14.81 19.41
CA LEU A 160 3.25 -13.41 19.04
C LEU A 160 4.56 -12.63 19.17
N TYR A 161 4.87 -11.79 18.19
CA TYR A 161 6.00 -10.86 18.28
C TYR A 161 5.66 -9.48 17.72
N GLY A 162 6.13 -8.44 18.43
CA GLY A 162 6.14 -7.07 17.92
C GLY A 162 4.82 -6.31 18.05
N PHE A 163 3.84 -6.86 18.74
CA PHE A 163 2.62 -6.17 19.14
C PHE A 163 2.90 -5.31 20.37
N LYS A 164 2.71 -3.99 20.27
CA LYS A 164 2.77 -3.08 21.44
C LYS A 164 1.51 -3.21 22.29
N THR A 165 0.37 -3.24 21.61
CA THR A 165 -0.96 -3.37 22.17
C THR A 165 -1.78 -4.19 21.18
N LEU A 166 -2.49 -5.18 21.68
CA LEU A 166 -3.43 -5.95 20.87
C LEU A 166 -4.72 -5.15 20.70
N THR A 167 -5.33 -5.22 19.52
CA THR A 167 -6.67 -4.68 19.32
C THR A 167 -7.70 -5.51 20.10
N PRO A 168 -8.91 -4.99 20.37
CA PRO A 168 -9.97 -5.78 21.01
C PRO A 168 -10.27 -7.11 20.29
N GLU A 169 -10.33 -7.08 18.95
CA GLU A 169 -10.50 -8.28 18.12
C GLU A 169 -9.37 -9.30 18.35
N GLN A 170 -8.10 -8.86 18.29
CA GLN A 170 -6.93 -9.70 18.50
C GLN A 170 -6.92 -10.28 19.92
N SER A 171 -7.22 -9.45 20.91
CA SER A 171 -7.26 -9.86 22.32
C SER A 171 -8.33 -10.92 22.54
N GLY A 172 -9.52 -10.74 21.97
CA GLY A 172 -10.61 -11.72 22.05
C GLY A 172 -10.24 -13.05 21.41
N LEU A 173 -9.64 -13.02 20.21
CA LEU A 173 -9.20 -14.23 19.51
C LEU A 173 -8.09 -14.97 20.27
N PHE A 174 -7.05 -14.26 20.69
CA PHE A 174 -5.90 -14.86 21.36
C PHE A 174 -6.16 -15.27 22.81
N ALA A 175 -7.14 -14.67 23.48
CA ALA A 175 -7.63 -15.15 24.77
C ALA A 175 -8.38 -16.49 24.62
N ASN A 176 -9.11 -16.67 23.52
CA ASN A 176 -9.87 -17.89 23.27
C ASN A 176 -9.01 -19.06 22.75
N ILE A 177 -8.02 -18.80 21.89
CA ILE A 177 -7.11 -19.84 21.35
C ILE A 177 -5.95 -20.12 22.31
N GLY A 178 -5.54 -19.12 23.11
CA GLY A 178 -4.26 -19.11 23.80
C GLY A 178 -3.13 -18.65 22.88
N HIS A 179 -2.05 -18.13 23.46
CA HIS A 179 -0.88 -17.65 22.71
C HIS A 179 0.37 -17.60 23.61
N GLN A 180 1.54 -17.57 22.99
CA GLN A 180 2.82 -17.36 23.68
C GLN A 180 3.47 -16.08 23.15
N VAL A 181 4.08 -15.26 24.00
CA VAL A 181 4.73 -14.01 23.57
C VAL A 181 6.23 -14.23 23.44
N LEU A 182 6.78 -13.90 22.27
CA LEU A 182 8.22 -13.81 22.06
C LEU A 182 8.68 -12.45 22.57
N SER A 183 9.27 -12.43 23.75
CA SER A 183 9.84 -11.20 24.32
C SER A 183 11.04 -10.74 23.51
N ALA A 184 11.10 -9.42 23.26
CA ALA A 184 12.30 -8.82 22.72
C ALA A 184 13.38 -8.76 23.80
N ASN A 185 14.62 -9.13 23.47
CA ASN A 185 15.73 -9.02 24.39
C ASN A 185 16.13 -7.54 24.52
N GLN A 186 16.12 -7.04 25.76
CA GLN A 186 16.62 -5.73 26.22
C GLN A 186 15.75 -4.48 25.95
N PRO A 187 15.30 -3.78 27.00
CA PRO A 187 15.16 -2.33 26.94
C PRO A 187 16.57 -1.71 26.97
N ASN A 188 16.90 -0.88 25.99
CA ASN A 188 18.12 -0.08 26.04
C ASN A 188 17.93 0.98 27.14
N THR A 189 18.70 0.90 28.23
CA THR A 189 18.53 1.77 29.42
C THR A 189 19.33 3.07 29.34
N HIS A 190 20.14 3.26 28.29
CA HIS A 190 20.97 4.44 28.12
C HIS A 190 20.54 5.22 26.87
N SER A 191 19.95 6.39 27.08
CA SER A 191 19.63 7.37 26.05
C SER A 191 20.38 8.67 26.33
N SER A 192 21.07 9.21 25.32
CA SER A 192 21.63 10.55 25.34
C SER A 192 20.78 11.46 24.46
N ASN A 193 20.44 12.64 24.95
CA ASN A 193 19.66 13.63 24.20
C ASN A 193 20.55 14.83 23.85
N GLN A 194 20.38 15.38 22.65
CA GLN A 194 21.05 16.58 22.18
C GLN A 194 20.03 17.48 21.49
N THR A 195 20.26 18.79 21.55
CA THR A 195 19.39 19.80 20.93
C THR A 195 20.20 20.56 19.89
N PHE A 196 19.58 20.84 18.75
CA PHE A 196 20.15 21.59 17.65
C PHE A 196 19.30 22.83 17.36
N ASN A 197 19.93 23.86 16.79
CA ASN A 197 19.26 25.13 16.49
C ASN A 197 18.33 25.02 15.29
N THR A 198 18.70 24.17 14.33
CA THR A 198 17.91 23.92 13.12
C THR A 198 17.83 22.43 12.82
N THR A 199 16.77 22.01 12.13
CA THR A 199 16.64 20.66 11.58
C THR A 199 17.80 20.29 10.67
N SER A 200 18.36 21.26 9.94
CA SER A 200 19.52 21.02 9.06
C SER A 200 20.75 20.62 9.86
N ASP A 201 21.01 21.30 10.98
CA ASP A 201 22.14 21.01 11.87
C ASP A 201 21.97 19.64 12.52
N GLU A 202 20.74 19.29 12.93
CA GLU A 202 20.42 17.97 13.46
C GLU A 202 20.70 16.87 12.44
N ILE A 203 20.19 17.00 11.21
CA ILE A 203 20.41 16.03 10.14
C ILE A 203 21.91 15.90 9.82
N PHE A 204 22.63 17.02 9.73
CA PHE A 204 24.08 17.02 9.46
C PHE A 204 24.87 16.34 10.58
N HIS A 205 24.53 16.62 11.84
CA HIS A 205 25.16 15.99 12.98
C HIS A 205 24.91 14.49 13.00
N VAL A 206 23.67 14.06 12.78
CA VAL A 206 23.28 12.64 12.73
C VAL A 206 23.98 11.92 11.57
N ALA A 207 24.08 12.54 10.39
CA ALA A 207 24.80 11.96 9.26
C ALA A 207 26.29 11.77 9.56
N THR A 208 26.93 12.78 10.16
CA THR A 208 28.35 12.74 10.54
C THR A 208 28.60 11.68 11.62
N TRP A 209 27.77 11.68 12.66
CA TRP A 209 27.79 10.66 13.72
C TRP A 209 27.65 9.24 13.16
N ALA A 210 26.75 9.04 12.20
CA ALA A 210 26.57 7.74 11.56
C ALA A 210 27.80 7.32 10.76
N LYS A 211 28.41 8.23 9.99
CA LYS A 211 29.67 7.96 9.25
C LYS A 211 30.81 7.58 10.19
N ASP A 212 30.99 8.31 11.28
CA ASP A 212 32.03 8.05 12.28
C ASP A 212 31.82 6.72 13.01
N LEU A 213 30.57 6.45 13.41
CA LEU A 213 30.24 5.22 14.12
C LEU A 213 30.39 4.00 13.21
N HIS A 214 29.98 4.10 11.94
CA HIS A 214 30.17 3.02 10.98
C HIS A 214 31.65 2.79 10.66
N SER A 215 32.46 3.85 10.56
CA SER A 215 33.91 3.71 10.35
C SER A 215 34.59 2.97 11.50
N LYS A 216 34.10 3.13 12.74
CA LYS A 216 34.61 2.41 13.92
C LYS A 216 34.06 1.00 14.06
N HIS A 217 32.84 0.76 13.56
CA HIS A 217 32.14 -0.53 13.66
C HIS A 217 31.46 -0.90 12.32
N PRO A 218 32.22 -1.33 11.30
CA PRO A 218 31.68 -1.67 9.99
C PRO A 218 30.66 -2.82 10.01
N GLU A 219 30.74 -3.70 11.02
CA GLU A 219 29.85 -4.83 11.24
C GLU A 219 28.47 -4.43 11.79
N LYS A 220 28.35 -3.22 12.34
CA LYS A 220 27.11 -2.75 12.98
C LYS A 220 26.20 -2.06 11.98
N HIS A 221 24.91 -2.33 12.12
CA HIS A 221 23.86 -1.63 11.38
C HIS A 221 23.31 -0.47 12.21
N ILE A 222 23.37 0.73 11.64
CA ILE A 222 22.82 1.95 12.23
C ILE A 222 21.43 2.18 11.64
N ALA A 223 20.44 2.42 12.52
CA ALA A 223 19.11 2.80 12.12
C ALA A 223 18.80 4.19 12.69
N ILE A 224 18.46 5.12 11.80
CA ILE A 224 18.03 6.48 12.14
C ILE A 224 16.54 6.58 11.84
N VAL A 225 15.78 7.15 12.78
CA VAL A 225 14.32 7.27 12.69
C VAL A 225 13.95 8.74 12.77
N SER A 226 13.47 9.32 11.66
CA SER A 226 12.79 10.62 11.66
C SER A 226 11.27 10.41 11.62
N PRO A 227 10.50 10.98 12.58
CA PRO A 227 9.03 10.99 12.51
C PRO A 227 8.50 11.74 11.29
N GLN A 228 9.25 12.71 10.78
CA GLN A 228 8.88 13.61 9.68
C GLN A 228 9.65 13.29 8.38
N LEU A 229 10.06 12.03 8.22
CA LEU A 229 10.87 11.57 7.08
C LEU A 229 10.30 11.99 5.72
N ASN A 230 8.98 12.04 5.55
CA ASN A 230 8.35 12.41 4.28
C ASN A 230 8.56 13.90 3.93
N SER A 231 8.42 14.81 4.88
CA SER A 231 8.64 16.24 4.65
C SER A 231 10.12 16.60 4.55
N GLU A 232 10.97 15.88 5.29
CA GLU A 232 12.41 16.12 5.35
C GLU A 232 13.19 15.28 4.33
N HIS A 233 12.52 14.44 3.52
CA HIS A 233 13.16 13.43 2.66
C HIS A 233 14.26 14.01 1.78
N HIS A 234 13.99 15.14 1.12
CA HIS A 234 14.96 15.79 0.23
C HIS A 234 16.17 16.33 0.99
N GLN A 235 15.95 16.95 2.15
CA GLN A 235 17.01 17.51 2.97
C GLN A 235 17.89 16.41 3.58
N ILE A 236 17.27 15.36 4.13
CA ILE A 236 17.97 14.16 4.63
C ILE A 236 18.81 13.55 3.51
N LYS A 237 18.22 13.28 2.34
CA LYS A 237 18.95 12.69 1.21
C LYS A 237 20.12 13.59 0.78
N SER A 238 19.91 14.89 0.65
CA SER A 238 20.96 15.82 0.22
C SER A 238 22.13 15.86 1.19
N ILE A 239 21.86 15.97 2.49
CA ILE A 239 22.90 16.04 3.52
C ILE A 239 23.63 14.71 3.66
N PHE A 240 22.91 13.58 3.61
CA PHE A 240 23.56 12.25 3.63
C PHE A 240 24.40 12.01 2.37
N ASP A 241 23.92 12.40 1.19
CA ASP A 241 24.71 12.31 -0.05
C ASP A 241 26.00 13.14 0.06
N GLN A 242 25.93 14.33 0.66
CA GLN A 242 27.10 15.18 0.90
C GLN A 242 28.07 14.58 1.93
N VAL A 243 27.57 14.08 3.07
CA VAL A 243 28.41 13.58 4.16
C VAL A 243 29.08 12.25 3.79
N PHE A 244 28.38 11.35 3.08
CA PHE A 244 28.91 10.05 2.66
C PHE A 244 29.67 10.10 1.33
N ASP A 245 29.79 11.28 0.70
CA ASP A 245 30.41 11.47 -0.62
C ASP A 245 29.73 10.64 -1.74
N ASP A 246 28.44 10.31 -1.55
CA ASP A 246 27.63 9.44 -2.41
C ASP A 246 26.96 10.18 -3.59
N VAL A 247 27.33 11.45 -3.83
CA VAL A 247 26.70 12.34 -4.82
C VAL A 247 26.78 11.79 -6.25
N LEU A 248 27.79 10.96 -6.56
CA LEU A 248 28.07 10.44 -7.90
C LEU A 248 27.80 8.95 -8.10
N VAL A 249 27.28 8.23 -7.10
CA VAL A 249 26.96 6.80 -7.24
C VAL A 249 25.62 6.66 -7.98
N GLY A 250 25.65 6.85 -9.29
CA GLY A 250 24.51 6.60 -10.20
C GLY A 250 24.08 5.13 -10.29
N THR A 251 24.70 4.25 -9.50
CA THR A 251 24.63 2.79 -9.62
C THR A 251 24.35 2.10 -8.29
N GLY A 252 23.31 2.54 -7.57
CA GLY A 252 22.56 1.67 -6.65
C GLY A 252 23.26 1.15 -5.37
N GLN A 253 24.53 1.47 -5.11
CA GLN A 253 25.27 1.06 -3.92
C GLN A 253 25.63 2.26 -3.03
N LYS A 254 24.61 2.95 -2.52
CA LYS A 254 24.83 3.98 -1.50
C LYS A 254 25.23 3.36 -0.17
N ALA A 255 26.02 4.08 0.62
CA ALA A 255 26.41 3.69 1.97
C ALA A 255 25.22 3.62 2.94
N TYR A 256 24.09 4.23 2.58
CA TYR A 256 22.87 4.26 3.38
C TYR A 256 21.62 3.96 2.53
N ASN A 257 20.54 3.54 3.19
CA ASN A 257 19.25 3.31 2.57
C ASN A 257 18.13 3.98 3.37
N ILE A 258 17.23 4.68 2.67
CA ILE A 258 16.01 5.24 3.27
C ILE A 258 14.90 4.20 3.10
N SER A 259 14.42 3.65 4.22
CA SER A 259 13.49 2.51 4.23
C SER A 259 12.09 2.84 3.67
N LEU A 260 11.69 4.11 3.70
CA LEU A 260 10.46 4.61 3.11
C LEU A 260 10.89 5.61 2.02
N GLY A 261 11.02 5.12 0.79
CA GLY A 261 11.09 6.01 -0.35
C GLY A 261 9.77 6.77 -0.49
N LEU A 262 9.75 7.74 -1.39
CA LEU A 262 8.49 8.36 -1.80
C LEU A 262 7.52 7.27 -2.29
N PRO A 263 6.20 7.44 -2.11
CA PRO A 263 5.20 6.62 -2.78
C PRO A 263 5.56 6.41 -4.25
N LEU A 264 5.32 5.20 -4.79
CA LEU A 264 5.72 4.91 -6.17
C LEU A 264 5.09 5.92 -7.17
N THR A 265 3.90 6.43 -6.85
CA THR A 265 3.17 7.47 -7.59
C THR A 265 3.83 8.86 -7.61
N ASP A 266 4.78 9.11 -6.73
CA ASP A 266 5.50 10.38 -6.63
C ASP A 266 6.75 10.40 -7.50
N TYR A 267 7.17 9.25 -8.02
CA TYR A 267 8.20 9.20 -9.05
C TYR A 267 7.61 9.66 -10.39
N PRO A 268 8.19 10.69 -11.05
CA PRO A 268 7.64 11.26 -12.29
C PRO A 268 7.36 10.21 -13.37
N PHE A 269 8.29 9.27 -13.56
CA PHE A 269 8.14 8.18 -14.54
C PHE A 269 6.92 7.30 -14.27
N ILE A 270 6.70 6.93 -13.00
CA ILE A 270 5.55 6.11 -12.61
C ILE A 270 4.25 6.90 -12.77
N ARG A 271 4.25 8.17 -12.37
CA ARG A 271 3.10 9.07 -12.57
C ARG A 271 2.71 9.18 -14.04
N HIS A 272 3.69 9.30 -14.93
CA HIS A 272 3.45 9.29 -16.38
C HIS A 272 2.89 7.95 -16.84
N LEU A 273 3.46 6.82 -16.42
CA LEU A 273 2.95 5.48 -16.75
C LEU A 273 1.48 5.30 -16.35
N LEU A 274 1.12 5.71 -15.13
CA LEU A 274 -0.26 5.66 -14.65
C LEU A 274 -1.18 6.58 -15.48
N SER A 275 -0.71 7.77 -15.86
CA SER A 275 -1.45 8.68 -16.73
C SER A 275 -1.69 8.09 -18.12
N VAL A 276 -0.73 7.33 -18.67
CA VAL A 276 -0.88 6.62 -19.95
C VAL A 276 -1.96 5.54 -19.85
N LEU A 277 -1.96 4.76 -18.76
CA LEU A 277 -2.98 3.74 -18.53
C LEU A 277 -4.38 4.38 -18.37
N GLN A 278 -4.46 5.49 -17.65
CA GLN A 278 -5.69 6.26 -17.50
C GLN A 278 -6.18 6.81 -18.86
N LEU A 279 -5.28 7.39 -19.67
CA LEU A 279 -5.62 7.88 -21.00
C LEU A 279 -6.11 6.73 -21.90
N SER A 280 -5.46 5.57 -21.85
CA SER A 280 -5.89 4.38 -22.59
C SER A 280 -7.35 4.01 -22.28
N GLN A 281 -7.71 3.94 -21.00
CA GLN A 281 -9.09 3.68 -20.58
C GLN A 281 -10.07 4.79 -21.03
N GLN A 282 -9.64 6.05 -20.97
CA GLN A 282 -10.45 7.21 -21.41
C GLN A 282 -10.70 7.22 -22.93
N LEU A 283 -9.68 6.85 -23.73
CA LEU A 283 -9.81 6.68 -25.18
C LEU A 283 -10.84 5.58 -25.48
N GLN A 284 -10.80 4.44 -24.78
CA GLN A 284 -11.73 3.33 -24.97
C GLN A 284 -13.18 3.66 -24.56
N SER A 285 -13.36 4.48 -23.53
CA SER A 285 -14.68 4.95 -23.09
C SER A 285 -15.18 6.18 -23.86
N ASN A 286 -14.37 6.72 -24.77
CA ASN A 286 -14.64 7.92 -25.57
C ASN A 286 -15.02 9.14 -24.71
N ARG A 287 -14.38 9.28 -23.54
CA ARG A 287 -14.52 10.42 -22.63
C ARG A 287 -13.14 10.80 -22.10
N ILE A 288 -12.44 11.63 -22.87
CA ILE A 288 -11.02 11.93 -22.68
C ILE A 288 -10.88 13.17 -21.81
N SER A 289 -10.15 13.09 -20.69
CA SER A 289 -9.84 14.26 -19.87
C SER A 289 -8.80 15.12 -20.58
N THR A 290 -9.08 16.42 -20.70
CA THR A 290 -8.16 17.40 -21.28
C THR A 290 -6.82 17.44 -20.54
N GLU A 291 -6.86 17.40 -19.21
CA GLU A 291 -5.66 17.41 -18.37
C GLU A 291 -4.81 16.15 -18.57
N THR A 292 -5.44 14.98 -18.48
CA THR A 292 -4.75 13.68 -18.67
C THR A 292 -4.16 13.58 -20.07
N PHE A 293 -4.92 14.00 -21.10
CA PHE A 293 -4.45 13.99 -22.48
C PHE A 293 -3.18 14.84 -22.64
N ASN A 294 -3.24 16.11 -22.23
CA ASN A 294 -2.12 17.05 -22.39
C ASN A 294 -0.87 16.60 -21.64
N ALA A 295 -1.03 16.05 -20.43
CA ALA A 295 0.08 15.52 -19.63
C ALA A 295 0.76 14.32 -20.28
N VAL A 296 0.01 13.50 -21.02
CA VAL A 296 0.54 12.28 -21.65
C VAL A 296 1.15 12.57 -23.01
N ILE A 297 0.48 13.31 -23.90
CA ILE A 297 0.95 13.46 -25.29
C ILE A 297 2.28 14.21 -25.40
N THR A 298 2.56 15.11 -24.45
CA THR A 298 3.81 15.87 -24.36
C THR A 298 4.91 15.13 -23.61
N SER A 299 4.61 13.96 -23.02
CA SER A 299 5.58 13.21 -22.23
C SER A 299 6.70 12.67 -23.11
N PRO A 300 7.98 12.86 -22.74
CA PRO A 300 9.12 12.36 -23.50
C PRO A 300 9.19 10.82 -23.49
N TYR A 301 8.44 10.15 -22.61
CA TYR A 301 8.40 8.70 -22.49
C TYR A 301 7.45 8.02 -23.50
N ILE A 302 6.71 8.79 -24.30
CA ILE A 302 5.84 8.25 -25.36
C ILE A 302 6.64 8.05 -26.64
N ALA A 303 6.40 6.92 -27.31
CA ALA A 303 7.03 6.65 -28.59
C ALA A 303 6.87 7.83 -29.57
N HIS A 304 7.97 8.16 -30.24
CA HIS A 304 8.06 9.24 -31.23
C HIS A 304 7.84 10.67 -30.68
N ALA A 305 7.81 10.87 -29.35
CA ALA A 305 7.59 12.19 -28.76
C ALA A 305 8.61 13.25 -29.20
N GLN A 306 9.89 12.86 -29.35
CA GLN A 306 10.93 13.77 -29.84
C GLN A 306 10.74 14.17 -31.31
N VAL A 307 10.27 13.24 -32.15
CA VAL A 307 10.09 13.49 -33.60
C VAL A 307 8.92 14.45 -33.84
N GLU A 308 7.85 14.33 -33.04
CA GLU A 308 6.62 15.13 -33.20
C GLU A 308 6.47 16.21 -32.13
N GLN A 309 7.54 16.61 -31.44
CA GLN A 309 7.47 17.43 -30.24
C GLN A 309 6.67 18.73 -30.45
N SER A 310 7.02 19.51 -31.47
CA SER A 310 6.36 20.78 -31.79
C SER A 310 4.90 20.58 -32.20
N SER A 311 4.61 19.57 -33.03
CA SER A 311 3.25 19.26 -33.46
C SER A 311 2.35 18.84 -32.31
N ARG A 312 2.89 18.04 -31.36
CA ARG A 312 2.17 17.63 -30.15
C ARG A 312 1.93 18.81 -29.20
N ALA A 313 2.87 19.75 -29.10
CA ALA A 313 2.65 20.99 -28.34
C ALA A 313 1.54 21.86 -28.95
N LEU A 314 1.47 21.96 -30.28
CA LEU A 314 0.36 22.64 -30.97
C LEU A 314 -0.98 21.95 -30.72
N LEU A 315 -0.99 20.61 -30.70
CA LEU A 315 -2.17 19.82 -30.39
C LEU A 315 -2.69 20.11 -28.97
N VAL A 316 -1.79 20.24 -27.98
CA VAL A 316 -2.17 20.67 -26.62
C VAL A 316 -2.89 22.01 -26.63
N ASN A 317 -2.35 23.00 -27.35
CA ASN A 317 -2.97 24.33 -27.43
C ASN A 317 -4.36 24.27 -28.08
N GLN A 318 -4.54 23.44 -29.10
CA GLN A 318 -5.84 23.22 -29.75
C GLN A 318 -6.84 22.60 -28.78
N VAL A 319 -6.45 21.55 -28.05
CA VAL A 319 -7.33 20.90 -27.07
C VAL A 319 -7.69 21.86 -25.93
N LEU A 320 -6.72 22.64 -25.43
CA LEU A 320 -6.97 23.67 -24.41
C LEU A 320 -7.95 24.75 -24.90
N SER A 321 -7.89 25.13 -26.17
CA SER A 321 -8.78 26.15 -26.74
C SER A 321 -10.27 25.76 -26.70
N TRP A 322 -10.58 24.47 -26.63
CA TRP A 322 -11.95 23.99 -26.49
C TRP A 322 -12.59 24.36 -25.16
N SER A 323 -11.78 24.71 -24.14
CA SER A 323 -12.25 25.11 -22.81
C SER A 323 -13.16 24.06 -22.15
N GLN A 324 -12.89 22.78 -22.42
CA GLN A 324 -13.64 21.64 -21.91
C GLN A 324 -12.78 20.82 -20.94
N THR A 325 -13.39 20.27 -19.90
CA THR A 325 -12.72 19.31 -19.00
C THR A 325 -12.58 17.94 -19.65
N HIS A 326 -13.51 17.59 -20.55
CA HIS A 326 -13.49 16.34 -21.30
C HIS A 326 -13.92 16.53 -22.75
N PHE A 327 -13.35 15.75 -23.66
CA PHE A 327 -13.68 15.75 -25.08
C PHE A 327 -13.80 14.32 -25.62
N LYS A 328 -14.31 14.19 -26.85
CA LYS A 328 -14.47 12.89 -27.55
C LYS A 328 -13.41 12.70 -28.62
N LEU A 329 -13.07 11.45 -28.94
CA LEU A 329 -12.02 11.13 -29.90
C LEU A 329 -12.30 11.71 -31.30
N ASN A 330 -13.55 11.76 -31.73
CA ASN A 330 -13.94 12.34 -33.01
C ASN A 330 -13.66 13.85 -33.12
N GLN A 331 -13.62 14.57 -32.00
CA GLN A 331 -13.21 15.97 -31.97
C GLN A 331 -11.71 16.12 -32.17
N LEU A 332 -10.91 15.10 -31.80
CA LEU A 332 -9.46 15.09 -31.92
C LEU A 332 -8.98 14.72 -33.33
N SER A 333 -9.67 13.80 -34.01
CA SER A 333 -9.24 13.25 -35.31
C SER A 333 -8.83 14.29 -36.37
N PRO A 334 -9.56 15.42 -36.56
CA PRO A 334 -9.16 16.44 -37.54
C PRO A 334 -7.84 17.15 -37.20
N HIS A 335 -7.43 17.13 -35.93
CA HIS A 335 -6.26 17.84 -35.43
C HIS A 335 -5.00 16.96 -35.37
N LEU A 336 -5.14 15.65 -35.56
CA LEU A 336 -4.04 14.68 -35.53
C LEU A 336 -3.24 14.61 -36.85
N ILE A 337 -3.65 15.34 -37.89
CA ILE A 337 -3.02 15.33 -39.23
C ILE A 337 -1.51 15.62 -39.15
N ASN A 338 -1.11 16.52 -38.24
CA ASN A 338 0.30 16.92 -38.07
C ASN A 338 1.07 16.03 -37.07
N THR A 339 0.43 14.99 -36.54
CA THR A 339 0.99 14.01 -35.61
C THR A 339 0.65 12.56 -36.04
N PRO A 340 1.10 12.11 -37.23
CA PRO A 340 0.70 10.81 -37.78
C PRO A 340 1.16 9.61 -36.94
N LEU A 341 2.29 9.70 -36.24
CA LEU A 341 2.77 8.62 -35.38
C LEU A 341 1.96 8.54 -34.08
N LEU A 342 1.54 9.69 -33.54
CA LEU A 342 0.60 9.74 -32.43
C LEU A 342 -0.78 9.21 -32.83
N ASP A 343 -1.28 9.57 -34.01
CA ASP A 343 -2.56 9.07 -34.53
C ASP A 343 -2.56 7.54 -34.63
N ALA A 344 -1.49 6.95 -35.18
CA ALA A 344 -1.33 5.51 -35.24
C ALA A 344 -1.37 4.84 -33.84
N LEU A 345 -0.76 5.45 -32.82
CA LEU A 345 -0.80 4.95 -31.44
C LEU A 345 -2.22 5.00 -30.87
N ILE A 346 -2.93 6.12 -31.04
CA ILE A 346 -4.30 6.31 -30.55
C ILE A 346 -5.26 5.32 -31.23
N ASN A 347 -5.12 5.12 -32.54
CA ASN A 347 -5.96 4.21 -33.31
C ASN A 347 -5.72 2.73 -32.93
N ASN A 348 -4.48 2.35 -32.61
CA ASN A 348 -4.17 1.00 -32.11
C ASN A 348 -4.84 0.71 -30.76
N ILE A 349 -4.83 1.69 -29.84
CA ILE A 349 -5.48 1.56 -28.53
C ILE A 349 -7.01 1.50 -28.66
N SER A 350 -7.57 2.33 -29.54
CA SER A 350 -9.02 2.46 -29.73
C SER A 350 -9.61 1.24 -30.48
N SER A 351 -8.90 0.69 -31.47
CA SER A 351 -9.35 -0.49 -32.23
C SER A 351 -9.39 -1.78 -31.40
N LYS A 352 -8.48 -1.95 -30.43
CA LYS A 352 -8.50 -3.09 -29.49
C LYS A 352 -9.71 -3.12 -28.56
N ALA A 353 -10.41 -2.01 -28.36
CA ALA A 353 -11.66 -1.98 -27.58
C ALA A 353 -12.87 -2.58 -28.33
N VAL A 354 -12.84 -2.56 -29.66
CA VAL A 354 -13.94 -3.07 -30.49
C VAL A 354 -13.92 -4.61 -30.54
N SER A 355 -12.74 -5.23 -30.54
CA SER A 355 -12.62 -6.70 -30.55
C SER A 355 -12.86 -7.36 -29.18
N GLY A 356 -12.67 -6.62 -28.07
CA GLY A 356 -12.89 -7.12 -26.71
C GLY A 356 -14.34 -7.18 -26.24
N ARG A 357 -15.29 -6.59 -26.98
CA ARG A 357 -16.75 -6.64 -26.68
C ARG A 357 -17.49 -7.75 -27.43
N GLN A 358 -16.79 -8.59 -28.20
CA GLN A 358 -17.35 -9.71 -28.95
C GLN A 358 -17.01 -11.10 -28.36
N LYS A 359 -16.64 -11.19 -27.07
CA LYS A 359 -16.47 -12.47 -26.38
C LYS A 359 -17.25 -12.54 -25.08
#